data_AF-A0A5K1B3V1-F1
#
_entry.id   AF-A0A5K1B3V1-F1
#
_cell.length_a   1.000
_cell.length_b   1.000
_cell.length_c   1.000
_cell.angle_alpha   90.00
_cell.angle_beta   90.00
_cell.angle_gamma   90.00
#
_symmetry.space_group_name_H-M   'P 1'
#
loop_
_entity.id
_entity.type
_entity.pdbx_description
1 polymer ?
#
loop_
_entity_poly.entity_id
_entity_poly.type
_entity_poly.pdbx_seq_one_letter_code
_entity_poly.pdbx_strand_id
1 'polypeptide(L)'
;KLVEAGKDIESVYWELVIKDIQDACELFYPIYDQTNAADGYVSVEVSPKLAHETDGTVEAAKWLHKLVDRRNVYIKIPATADCIPSIKEVISLGISVNVT
;
A
#
# COMPACT_ATOMS: atom_id res chain seq x y z
N LYS A 1 -3.62 -21.23 12.61
CA LYS A 1 -3.01 -20.04 13.25
C LYS A 1 -1.67 -19.76 12.58
N LEU A 2 -1.35 -18.52 12.23
CA LEU A 2 -0.10 -18.20 11.49
C LEU A 2 1.18 -18.53 12.27
N VAL A 3 1.13 -18.49 13.60
CA VAL A 3 2.24 -18.86 14.50
C VAL A 3 2.61 -20.36 14.43
N GLU A 4 1.69 -21.22 14.02
CA GLU A 4 1.91 -22.68 13.95
C GLU A 4 2.53 -23.13 12.62
N ALA A 5 2.68 -22.22 11.64
CA ALA A 5 3.08 -22.56 10.27
C ALA A 5 4.59 -22.51 10.00
N GLY A 6 5.42 -22.18 10.99
CA GLY A 6 6.89 -22.10 10.84
C GLY A 6 7.39 -20.99 9.92
N LYS A 7 6.53 -20.02 9.58
CA LYS A 7 6.89 -18.82 8.79
C LYS A 7 7.68 -17.83 9.64
N ASP A 8 8.54 -17.03 9.00
CA ASP A 8 9.21 -15.92 9.67
C ASP A 8 8.22 -14.81 10.04
N ILE A 9 8.61 -13.97 11.00
CA ILE A 9 7.75 -12.93 11.58
C ILE A 9 7.31 -11.90 10.53
N GLU A 10 8.19 -11.54 9.61
CA GLU A 10 7.91 -10.50 8.59
C GLU A 10 6.90 -11.02 7.57
N SER A 11 7.03 -12.27 7.12
CA SER A 11 6.03 -12.92 6.28
C SER A 11 4.66 -12.98 6.95
N VAL A 12 4.60 -13.35 8.24
CA VAL A 12 3.33 -13.38 8.98
C VAL A 12 2.72 -11.99 9.13
N TYR A 13 3.54 -10.97 9.40
CA TYR A 13 3.10 -9.60 9.47
C TYR A 13 2.46 -9.14 8.16
N TRP A 14 3.15 -9.35 7.03
CA TRP A 14 2.63 -8.93 5.73
C TRP A 14 1.38 -9.70 5.32
N GLU A 15 1.28 -10.99 5.61
CA GLU A 15 0.05 -11.76 5.35
C GLU A 15 -1.15 -11.19 6.11
N LEU A 16 -0.96 -10.78 7.37
CA LEU A 16 -2.01 -10.14 8.16
C LEU A 16 -2.39 -8.76 7.61
N VAL A 17 -1.39 -7.91 7.38
CA VAL A 17 -1.63 -6.54 6.88
C VAL A 17 -2.34 -6.58 5.54
N ILE A 18 -1.90 -7.42 4.60
CA ILE A 18 -2.52 -7.51 3.27
C ILE A 18 -3.96 -8.01 3.38
N LYS A 19 -4.22 -9.03 4.21
CA LYS A 19 -5.56 -9.55 4.45
C LYS A 19 -6.50 -8.45 4.98
N ASP A 20 -6.04 -7.70 5.97
CA ASP A 20 -6.83 -6.62 6.59
C ASP A 20 -7.13 -5.50 5.59
N ILE A 21 -6.13 -5.11 4.78
CA ILE A 21 -6.29 -4.07 3.76
C ILE A 21 -7.22 -4.55 2.64
N GLN A 22 -7.14 -5.81 2.21
CA GLN A 22 -8.06 -6.38 1.21
C GLN A 22 -9.50 -6.40 1.72
N ASP A 23 -9.72 -6.84 2.96
CA ASP A 23 -11.04 -6.89 3.57
C ASP A 23 -11.63 -5.48 3.77
N ALA A 24 -10.80 -4.51 4.18
CA ALA A 24 -11.21 -3.13 4.31
C ALA A 24 -11.52 -2.50 2.94
N CYS A 25 -10.68 -2.74 1.92
CA CYS A 25 -10.94 -2.29 0.56
C CYS A 25 -12.30 -2.80 0.05
N GLU A 26 -12.62 -4.08 0.29
CA GLU A 26 -13.92 -4.65 -0.06
C GLU A 26 -15.07 -3.93 0.66
N LEU A 27 -14.92 -3.70 1.97
CA LEU A 27 -15.93 -3.01 2.78
C LEU A 27 -16.21 -1.58 2.30
N PHE A 28 -15.17 -0.86 1.88
CA PHE A 28 -15.27 0.54 1.43
C PHE A 28 -15.54 0.68 -0.08
N TYR A 29 -15.51 -0.41 -0.85
CA TYR A 29 -15.73 -0.39 -2.29
C TYR A 29 -17.06 0.25 -2.72
N PRO A 30 -18.19 0.07 -2.01
CA PRO A 30 -19.44 0.76 -2.35
C PRO A 30 -19.34 2.29 -2.28
N ILE A 31 -18.55 2.83 -1.33
CA ILE A 31 -18.32 4.28 -1.21
C ILE A 31 -17.43 4.74 -2.37
N TYR A 32 -16.42 3.96 -2.72
CA TYR A 32 -15.56 4.24 -3.87
C TYR A 32 -16.36 4.35 -5.17
N ASP A 33 -17.27 3.40 -5.43
CA ASP A 33 -18.11 3.44 -6.62
C ASP A 33 -19.13 4.60 -6.59
N GLN A 34 -19.84 4.80 -5.46
CA GLN A 34 -20.87 5.84 -5.34
C GLN A 34 -20.32 7.26 -5.45
N THR A 35 -19.07 7.46 -5.03
CA THR A 35 -18.40 8.76 -5.05
C THR A 35 -17.59 8.99 -6.33
N ASN A 36 -17.68 8.09 -7.32
CA ASN A 36 -16.85 8.11 -8.52
C ASN A 36 -15.35 8.22 -8.19
N ALA A 37 -14.87 7.36 -7.29
CA ALA A 37 -13.50 7.28 -6.81
C ALA A 37 -12.97 8.53 -6.08
N ALA A 38 -13.86 9.37 -5.52
CA ALA A 38 -13.45 10.50 -4.69
C ALA A 38 -13.15 10.08 -3.23
N ASP A 39 -13.80 9.02 -2.73
CA ASP A 39 -13.62 8.49 -1.37
C ASP A 39 -13.62 6.94 -1.40
N GLY A 40 -13.67 6.28 -0.24
CA GLY A 40 -13.74 4.82 -0.11
C GLY A 40 -12.39 4.12 -0.28
N TYR A 41 -11.29 4.84 -0.08
CA TYR A 41 -9.95 4.27 -0.16
C TYR A 41 -9.44 3.72 1.18
N VAL A 42 -8.52 2.77 1.10
CA VAL A 42 -7.77 2.25 2.25
C VAL A 42 -6.28 2.38 1.96
N SER A 43 -5.50 2.86 2.93
CA SER A 43 -4.06 3.06 2.76
C SER A 43 -3.25 1.96 3.43
N VAL A 44 -2.20 1.49 2.75
CA VAL A 44 -1.14 0.65 3.31
C VAL A 44 0.21 1.32 3.10
N GLU A 45 1.06 1.35 4.11
CA GLU A 45 2.35 2.06 4.06
C GLU A 45 3.49 1.14 3.65
N VAL A 46 4.43 1.68 2.87
CA VAL A 46 5.72 1.02 2.65
C VAL A 46 6.49 0.89 3.96
N SER A 47 7.49 0.02 4.00
CA SER A 47 8.34 -0.11 5.20
C SER A 47 9.02 1.23 5.52
N PRO A 48 8.97 1.73 6.77
CA PRO A 48 9.61 2.99 7.15
C PRO A 48 11.13 2.96 7.01
N LYS A 49 11.74 1.76 6.91
CA LYS A 49 13.16 1.59 6.61
C LYS A 49 13.56 2.18 5.25
N LEU A 50 12.59 2.30 4.33
CA LEU A 50 12.80 2.83 2.98
C LEU A 50 12.60 4.34 2.87
N ALA A 51 12.35 5.05 3.99
CA ALA A 51 12.07 6.49 3.99
C ALA A 51 13.20 7.38 3.43
N HIS A 52 14.35 6.81 3.10
CA HIS A 52 15.50 7.48 2.48
C HIS A 52 15.98 6.77 1.21
N GLU A 53 15.18 5.83 0.67
CA GLU A 53 15.52 5.00 -0.47
C GLU A 53 14.46 5.15 -1.56
N THR A 54 14.72 6.02 -2.54
CA THR A 54 13.78 6.30 -3.65
C THR A 54 13.41 5.03 -4.41
N ASP A 55 14.39 4.32 -4.97
CA ASP A 55 14.15 3.14 -5.81
C ASP A 55 13.53 2.00 -5.00
N GLY A 56 14.01 1.80 -3.77
CA GLY A 56 13.44 0.82 -2.84
C GLY A 56 11.98 1.10 -2.52
N THR A 57 11.62 2.38 -2.33
CA THR A 57 10.23 2.81 -2.11
C THR A 57 9.36 2.55 -3.34
N VAL A 58 9.86 2.83 -4.55
CA VAL A 58 9.13 2.56 -5.80
C VAL A 58 8.84 1.06 -5.94
N GLU A 59 9.83 0.20 -5.74
CA GLU A 59 9.65 -1.25 -5.84
C GLU A 59 8.72 -1.80 -4.76
N ALA A 60 8.85 -1.32 -3.52
CA ALA A 60 7.93 -1.67 -2.44
C ALA A 60 6.49 -1.24 -2.74
N ALA A 61 6.29 -0.05 -3.31
CA ALA A 61 4.98 0.44 -3.70
C ALA A 61 4.34 -0.42 -4.81
N LYS A 62 5.11 -0.77 -5.85
CA LYS A 62 4.67 -1.70 -6.92
C LYS A 62 4.29 -3.07 -6.34
N TRP A 63 5.13 -3.59 -5.44
CA TRP A 63 4.90 -4.89 -4.80
C TRP A 63 3.64 -4.88 -3.95
N LEU A 64 3.45 -3.88 -3.07
CA LEU A 64 2.25 -3.76 -2.24
C LEU A 64 0.98 -3.60 -3.07
N HIS A 65 1.00 -2.71 -4.07
CA HIS A 65 -0.15 -2.48 -4.94
C HIS A 65 -0.57 -3.77 -5.64
N LYS A 66 0.40 -4.52 -6.17
CA LYS A 66 0.16 -5.83 -6.81
C LYS A 66 -0.38 -6.87 -5.83
N LEU A 67 0.12 -6.89 -4.60
CA LEU A 67 -0.25 -7.91 -3.62
C LEU A 67 -1.64 -7.64 -3.01
N VAL A 68 -1.99 -6.37 -2.80
CA VAL A 68 -3.34 -5.98 -2.35
C VAL A 68 -4.36 -6.20 -3.47
N ASP A 69 -4.05 -5.82 -4.71
CA ASP A 69 -4.90 -6.05 -5.88
C ASP A 69 -6.33 -5.51 -5.73
N ARG A 70 -6.45 -4.24 -5.31
CA ARG A 70 -7.74 -3.54 -5.16
C ARG A 70 -7.64 -2.13 -5.73
N ARG A 71 -8.67 -1.70 -6.45
CA ARG A 71 -8.68 -0.39 -7.15
C ARG A 71 -8.73 0.82 -6.21
N ASN A 72 -9.23 0.62 -4.99
CA ASN A 72 -9.35 1.62 -3.95
C ASN A 72 -8.23 1.54 -2.90
N VAL A 73 -7.08 0.92 -3.22
CA VAL A 73 -5.91 0.99 -2.36
C VAL A 73 -5.10 2.26 -2.62
N TYR A 74 -4.68 2.93 -1.55
CA TYR A 74 -3.59 3.89 -1.58
C TYR A 74 -2.31 3.22 -1.08
N ILE A 75 -1.20 3.41 -1.79
CA ILE A 75 0.11 3.15 -1.20
C ILE A 75 0.57 4.42 -0.48
N LYS A 76 0.83 4.31 0.81
CA LYS A 76 1.33 5.42 1.61
C LYS A 76 2.86 5.51 1.50
N ILE A 77 3.35 6.69 1.13
CA ILE A 77 4.77 6.99 0.94
C ILE A 77 5.10 8.25 1.74
N PRO A 78 6.16 8.23 2.58
CA PRO A 78 6.55 9.40 3.36
C PRO A 78 7.11 10.51 2.48
N ALA A 79 6.79 11.76 2.81
CA ALA A 79 7.26 12.97 2.12
C ALA A 79 8.65 13.42 2.59
N THR A 80 9.57 12.49 2.80
CA THR A 80 10.99 12.85 3.00
C THR A 80 11.56 13.41 1.70
N ALA A 81 12.61 14.22 1.78
CA ALA A 81 13.25 14.79 0.59
C ALA A 81 13.65 13.71 -0.42
N ASP A 82 14.15 12.57 0.06
CA ASP A 82 14.62 11.45 -0.75
C ASP A 82 13.46 10.65 -1.38
N CYS A 83 12.28 10.60 -0.75
CA CYS A 83 11.12 9.85 -1.26
C CYS A 83 10.22 10.68 -2.18
N ILE A 84 10.33 12.02 -2.22
CA ILE A 84 9.54 12.86 -3.15
C ILE A 84 9.59 12.37 -4.61
N PRO A 85 10.75 12.01 -5.18
CA PRO A 85 10.81 11.49 -6.55
C PRO A 85 10.03 10.18 -6.73
N SER A 86 10.02 9.30 -5.72
CA SER A 86 9.28 8.04 -5.75
C SER A 86 7.77 8.25 -5.84
N ILE A 87 7.23 9.28 -5.16
CA ILE A 87 5.80 9.63 -5.23
C ILE A 87 5.40 9.94 -6.67
N LYS A 88 6.20 10.77 -7.36
CA LYS A 88 5.96 11.13 -8.76
C LYS A 88 6.01 9.90 -9.66
N GLU A 89 6.99 9.03 -9.48
CA GLU A 89 7.13 7.82 -10.29
C GLU A 89 5.95 6.87 -10.08
N VAL A 90 5.59 6.57 -8.83
CA VAL A 90 4.49 5.65 -8.50
C VAL A 90 3.16 6.16 -9.07
N ILE A 91 2.87 7.47 -8.97
CA ILE A 91 1.69 8.07 -9.59
C ILE A 91 1.73 7.92 -11.13
N SER A 92 2.90 8.08 -11.75
CA SER A 92 3.04 7.91 -13.21
C SER A 92 2.73 6.50 -13.71
N LEU A 93 2.78 5.50 -12.81
CA LEU A 93 2.41 4.12 -13.09
C LEU A 93 0.91 3.84 -12.89
N GLY A 94 0.12 4.87 -12.54
CA GLY A 94 -1.31 4.74 -12.26
C GLY A 94 -1.62 4.18 -10.87
N ILE A 95 -0.65 4.17 -9.96
CA ILE A 95 -0.83 3.74 -8.58
C ILE A 95 -1.20 4.96 -7.73
N SER A 96 -2.34 4.88 -7.05
CA SER A 96 -2.81 5.90 -6.13
C SER A 96 -1.88 6.01 -4.90
N VAL A 97 -1.43 7.23 -4.56
CA VAL A 97 -0.52 7.48 -3.42
C VAL A 97 -1.16 8.35 -2.35
N ASN A 98 -1.02 7.93 -1.08
CA ASN A 98 -1.28 8.77 0.10
C ASN A 98 0.07 9.31 0.62
N VAL A 99 0.29 10.61 0.55
CA VAL A 99 1.54 11.22 1.00
C VAL A 99 1.46 11.49 2.51
N THR A 100 2.44 11.01 3.28
CA THR A 100 2.46 11.13 4.75
C THR A 100 3.70 11.83 5.33
#